data_AF-A0A1V6SA41-F1
#
_entry.id   AF-A0A1V6SA41-F1
#
_cell.length_a   1.000
_cell.length_b   1.000
_cell.length_c   1.000
_cell.angle_alpha   90.00
_cell.angle_beta   90.00
_cell.angle_gamma   90.00
#
_symmetry.space_group_name_H-M   'P 1'
#
loop_
_entity.id
_entity.type
_entity.pdbx_description
1 polymer ?
#
loop_
_entity_poly.entity_id
_entity_poly.type
_entity_poly.pdbx_seq_one_letter_code
_entity_poly.pdbx_strand_id
1 'polypeptide(L)'
;MLFDFEKDNTLSSAAIEKVGAKAPGFSKPNCDYKFPEVNSSQHWTQWAYRFEDTVTGAFIGLAGYTESPEVSFLMARLAAEHNAHSALISSRMNSTYFSQNSTSLVAAYGPAQVLSTRNQTGSLGEYLGGCLASPTSSCG
;
A
#
# COMPACT_ATOMS: atom_id res chain seq x y z
N MET A 1 10.17 -14.00 18.07
CA MET A 1 8.97 -13.19 17.77
C MET A 1 8.82 -13.04 16.26
N LEU A 2 8.79 -14.16 15.53
CA LEU A 2 8.75 -14.22 14.06
C LEU A 2 7.64 -15.17 13.56
N PHE A 3 7.06 -15.98 14.46
CA PHE A 3 6.06 -17.00 14.16
C PHE A 3 4.62 -16.48 14.10
N ASP A 4 4.33 -15.28 14.63
CA ASP A 4 2.95 -14.74 14.61
C ASP A 4 2.61 -14.01 13.30
N PHE A 5 3.61 -13.48 12.57
CA PHE A 5 3.36 -12.77 11.30
C PHE A 5 2.87 -13.69 10.17
N GLU A 6 3.41 -14.91 10.06
CA GLU A 6 2.91 -15.89 9.08
C GLU A 6 1.45 -16.25 9.35
N LYS A 7 1.10 -16.42 10.64
CA LYS A 7 -0.25 -16.79 11.06
C LYS A 7 -1.25 -15.65 10.80
N ASP A 8 -0.89 -14.41 11.10
CA ASP A 8 -1.75 -13.24 10.84
C ASP A 8 -1.90 -12.95 9.34
N ASN A 9 -0.86 -13.18 8.53
CA ASN A 9 -0.95 -13.09 7.07
C ASN A 9 -1.88 -14.15 6.47
N THR A 10 -1.92 -15.36 7.02
CA THR A 10 -2.89 -16.39 6.59
C THR A 10 -4.34 -16.06 6.93
N LEU A 11 -4.59 -15.36 8.05
CA LEU A 11 -5.94 -14.95 8.42
C LEU A 11 -6.45 -13.80 7.54
N SER A 12 -5.60 -12.83 7.24
CA SER A 12 -5.93 -11.70 6.36
C SER A 12 -6.25 -12.15 4.94
N SER A 13 -5.44 -13.06 4.38
CA SER A 13 -5.71 -13.65 3.06
C SER A 13 -6.98 -14.50 3.04
N ALA A 14 -7.22 -15.31 4.08
CA ALA A 14 -8.46 -16.09 4.21
C ALA A 14 -9.70 -15.19 4.37
N ALA A 15 -9.57 -14.03 5.04
CA ALA A 15 -10.65 -13.06 5.16
C ALA A 15 -10.97 -12.42 3.80
N ILE A 16 -9.96 -12.02 3.03
CA ILE A 16 -10.13 -11.51 1.66
C ILE A 16 -10.79 -12.55 0.77
N GLU A 17 -10.39 -13.83 0.85
CA GLU A 17 -11.00 -14.90 0.06
C GLU A 17 -12.48 -15.13 0.44
N LYS A 18 -12.79 -15.16 1.74
CA LYS A 18 -14.17 -15.32 2.22
C LYS A 18 -15.08 -14.15 1.84
N VAL A 19 -14.56 -12.93 1.87
CA VAL A 19 -15.33 -11.72 1.50
C VAL A 19 -15.43 -11.62 -0.03
N GLY A 20 -14.33 -11.86 -0.73
CA GLY A 20 -14.26 -11.85 -2.20
C GLY A 20 -15.22 -12.85 -2.84
N ALA A 21 -15.39 -14.04 -2.25
CA ALA A 21 -16.37 -15.03 -2.71
C ALA A 21 -17.83 -14.53 -2.67
N LYS A 22 -18.12 -13.48 -1.88
CA LYS A 22 -19.45 -12.85 -1.80
C LYS A 22 -19.61 -11.65 -2.74
N ALA A 23 -18.52 -11.17 -3.34
CA ALA A 23 -18.53 -10.02 -4.23
C ALA A 23 -18.71 -10.50 -5.70
N PRO A 24 -19.85 -10.20 -6.35
CA PRO A 24 -20.08 -10.60 -7.74
C PRO A 24 -19.04 -9.93 -8.66
N GLY A 25 -18.35 -10.73 -9.47
CA GLY A 25 -17.31 -10.24 -10.40
C GLY A 25 -15.92 -10.06 -9.79
N PHE A 26 -15.72 -10.35 -8.50
CA PHE A 26 -14.38 -10.33 -7.90
C PHE A 26 -13.60 -11.58 -8.34
N SER A 27 -12.43 -11.35 -8.95
CA SER A 27 -11.43 -12.38 -9.19
C SER A 27 -10.13 -11.95 -8.55
N LYS A 28 -9.55 -12.82 -7.72
CA LYS A 28 -8.23 -12.57 -7.11
C LYS A 28 -7.19 -12.52 -8.25
N PRO A 29 -6.45 -11.42 -8.38
CA PRO A 29 -5.40 -11.34 -9.40
C PRO A 29 -4.27 -12.31 -9.05
N ASN A 30 -3.80 -13.06 -10.06
CA ASN A 30 -2.61 -13.89 -9.95
C ASN A 30 -1.40 -13.06 -10.35
N CYS A 31 -0.70 -12.52 -9.35
CA CYS A 31 0.49 -11.70 -9.54
C CYS A 31 1.75 -12.48 -9.20
N ASP A 32 2.69 -12.50 -10.12
CA ASP A 32 4.06 -12.97 -9.85
C ASP A 32 4.83 -11.84 -9.17
N TYR A 33 4.70 -11.78 -7.83
CA TYR A 33 5.35 -10.74 -7.04
C TYR A 33 6.88 -10.85 -7.11
N LYS A 34 7.54 -9.75 -7.43
CA LYS A 34 9.00 -9.63 -7.44
C LYS A 34 9.47 -8.94 -6.17
N PHE A 35 9.89 -9.74 -5.20
CA PHE A 35 10.44 -9.20 -3.96
C PHE A 35 11.82 -8.59 -4.21
N PRO A 36 12.09 -7.40 -3.67
CA PRO A 36 13.40 -6.79 -3.78
C PRO A 36 14.44 -7.60 -3.00
N GLU A 37 15.67 -7.66 -3.51
CA GLU A 37 16.77 -8.30 -2.79
C GLU A 37 17.18 -7.43 -1.60
N VAL A 38 17.16 -8.01 -0.41
CA VAL A 38 17.48 -7.34 0.84
C VAL A 38 18.74 -7.95 1.43
N ASN A 39 19.85 -7.22 1.35
CA ASN A 39 21.16 -7.66 1.85
C ASN A 39 21.58 -7.00 3.18
N SER A 40 20.75 -6.09 3.73
CA SER A 40 21.01 -5.42 5.00
C SER A 40 19.71 -5.00 5.69
N SER A 41 19.76 -4.81 7.01
CA SER A 41 18.62 -4.28 7.78
C SER A 41 18.23 -2.86 7.36
N GLN A 42 19.20 -2.06 6.88
CA GLN A 42 18.94 -0.73 6.36
C GLN A 42 18.15 -0.80 5.04
N HIS A 43 18.54 -1.67 4.11
CA HIS A 43 17.80 -1.89 2.87
C HIS A 43 16.41 -2.46 3.14
N TRP A 44 16.28 -3.36 4.13
CA TRP A 44 14.97 -3.87 4.56
C TRP A 44 14.05 -2.72 5.00
N THR A 45 14.56 -1.84 5.87
CA THR A 45 13.81 -0.72 6.43
C THR A 45 13.42 0.29 5.36
N GLN A 46 14.29 0.55 4.37
CA GLN A 46 13.99 1.41 3.22
C GLN A 46 12.86 0.85 2.36
N TRP A 47 12.87 -0.45 2.08
CA TRP A 47 11.79 -1.11 1.34
C TRP A 47 10.49 -1.14 2.12
N ALA A 48 10.55 -1.41 3.42
CA ALA A 48 9.38 -1.39 4.30
C ALA A 48 8.74 0.01 4.32
N TYR A 49 9.54 1.07 4.51
CA TYR A 49 9.06 2.46 4.42
C TYR A 49 8.40 2.76 3.07
N ARG A 50 9.08 2.42 1.97
CA ARG A 50 8.57 2.65 0.62
C ARG A 50 7.23 1.93 0.39
N PHE A 51 7.10 0.72 0.89
CA PHE A 51 5.87 -0.07 0.77
C PHE A 51 4.72 0.57 1.55
N GLU A 52 4.93 0.83 2.85
CA GLU A 52 3.92 1.44 3.73
C GLU A 52 3.47 2.82 3.21
N ASP A 53 4.40 3.71 2.85
CA ASP A 53 4.06 5.04 2.31
C ASP A 53 3.30 4.96 0.98
N THR A 54 3.73 4.06 0.08
CA THR A 54 3.04 3.88 -1.20
C THR A 54 1.64 3.33 -1.02
N VAL A 55 1.46 2.36 -0.11
CA VAL A 55 0.15 1.76 0.20
C VAL A 55 -0.76 2.80 0.84
N THR A 56 -0.26 3.64 1.75
CA THR A 56 -1.01 4.77 2.29
C THR A 56 -1.52 5.68 1.18
N GLY A 57 -0.64 6.17 0.32
CA GLY A 57 -1.06 7.06 -0.76
C GLY A 57 -1.97 6.39 -1.79
N ALA A 58 -1.79 5.09 -2.03
CA ALA A 58 -2.67 4.29 -2.89
C ALA A 58 -4.08 4.19 -2.31
N PHE A 59 -4.24 3.97 -0.99
CA PHE A 59 -5.56 3.93 -0.36
C PHE A 59 -6.25 5.30 -0.36
N ILE A 60 -5.51 6.38 -0.12
CA ILE A 60 -6.05 7.75 -0.25
C ILE A 60 -6.50 8.00 -1.69
N GLY A 61 -5.69 7.61 -2.67
CA GLY A 61 -6.03 7.72 -4.09
C GLY A 61 -7.27 6.89 -4.45
N LEU A 62 -7.32 5.63 -4.02
CA LEU A 62 -8.41 4.70 -4.28
C LEU A 62 -9.74 5.16 -3.67
N ALA A 63 -9.71 5.88 -2.54
CA ALA A 63 -10.90 6.49 -1.96
C ALA A 63 -11.62 7.46 -2.92
N GLY A 64 -10.89 8.04 -3.89
CA GLY A 64 -11.45 8.87 -4.96
C GLY A 64 -11.97 8.10 -6.19
N TYR A 65 -11.76 6.79 -6.26
CA TYR A 65 -12.23 5.91 -7.34
C TYR A 65 -13.43 5.05 -6.94
N THR A 66 -13.89 5.14 -5.69
CA THR A 66 -15.07 4.42 -5.20
C THR A 66 -16.29 5.34 -5.17
N GLU A 67 -17.44 4.79 -5.54
CA GLU A 67 -18.74 5.48 -5.49
C GLU A 67 -19.48 5.28 -4.15
N SER A 68 -18.98 4.39 -3.27
CA SER A 68 -19.55 4.16 -1.94
C SER A 68 -18.77 4.93 -0.86
N PRO A 69 -19.44 5.76 -0.05
CA PRO A 69 -18.81 6.47 1.04
C PRO A 69 -18.28 5.52 2.12
N GLU A 70 -18.94 4.39 2.36
CA GLU A 70 -18.48 3.36 3.29
C GLU A 70 -17.13 2.78 2.86
N VAL A 71 -16.98 2.50 1.56
CA VAL A 71 -15.71 2.03 1.00
C VAL A 71 -14.65 3.13 1.10
N SER A 72 -14.97 4.40 0.80
CA SER A 72 -14.03 5.52 0.96
C SER A 72 -13.56 5.65 2.41
N PHE A 73 -14.45 5.51 3.39
CA PHE A 73 -14.09 5.52 4.82
C PHE A 73 -13.20 4.35 5.21
N LEU A 74 -13.47 3.14 4.70
CA LEU A 74 -12.61 1.98 4.93
C LEU A 74 -11.21 2.20 4.34
N MET A 75 -11.11 2.73 3.12
CA MET A 75 -9.83 3.05 2.50
C MET A 75 -9.08 4.12 3.28
N ALA A 76 -9.76 5.18 3.74
CA ALA A 76 -9.15 6.20 4.57
C ALA A 76 -8.63 5.64 5.91
N ARG A 77 -9.35 4.70 6.52
CA ARG A 77 -8.89 4.01 7.74
C ARG A 77 -7.65 3.17 7.47
N LEU A 78 -7.63 2.39 6.39
CA LEU A 78 -6.45 1.61 6.01
C LEU A 78 -5.25 2.52 5.73
N ALA A 79 -5.47 3.62 5.02
CA ALA A 79 -4.44 4.62 4.78
C ALA A 79 -3.84 5.15 6.11
N ALA A 80 -4.68 5.43 7.10
CA ALA A 80 -4.24 5.92 8.41
C ALA A 80 -3.36 4.89 9.16
N GLU A 81 -3.73 3.61 9.15
CA GLU A 81 -2.93 2.54 9.77
C GLU A 81 -1.55 2.40 9.10
N HIS A 82 -1.53 2.31 7.76
CA HIS A 82 -0.28 2.22 7.01
C HIS A 82 0.59 3.49 7.17
N ASN A 83 -0.04 4.66 7.33
CA ASN A 83 0.70 5.90 7.60
C ASN A 83 1.37 5.86 8.98
N ALA A 84 0.70 5.31 9.99
CA ALA A 84 1.28 5.13 11.32
C ALA A 84 2.50 4.18 11.27
N HIS A 85 2.42 3.10 10.49
CA HIS A 85 3.56 2.21 10.24
C HIS A 85 4.70 2.92 9.51
N SER A 86 4.41 3.63 8.42
CA SER A 86 5.38 4.41 7.65
C SER A 86 6.09 5.43 8.54
N ALA A 87 5.34 6.20 9.33
CA ALA A 87 5.87 7.17 10.27
C ALA A 87 6.75 6.53 11.36
N LEU A 88 6.34 5.38 11.91
CA LEU A 88 7.14 4.64 12.88
C LEU A 88 8.48 4.20 12.27
N ILE A 89 8.45 3.61 11.08
CA ILE A 89 9.65 3.14 10.37
C ILE A 89 10.56 4.33 10.06
N SER A 90 9.99 5.40 9.48
CA SER A 90 10.76 6.58 9.10
C SER A 90 11.34 7.31 10.31
N SER A 91 10.64 7.37 11.46
CA SER A 91 11.18 7.97 12.69
C SER A 91 12.45 7.29 13.20
N ARG A 92 12.62 6.00 12.87
CA ARG A 92 13.81 5.21 13.22
C ARG A 92 14.92 5.32 12.18
N MET A 93 14.58 5.70 10.94
CA MET A 93 15.55 5.95 9.87
C MET A 93 16.07 7.39 9.87
N ASN A 94 15.20 8.34 10.21
CA ASN A 94 15.48 9.76 10.17
C ASN A 94 14.76 10.47 11.33
N SER A 95 15.53 11.03 12.26
CA SER A 95 15.03 11.73 13.43
C SER A 95 14.29 13.04 13.10
N THR A 96 14.39 13.54 11.86
CA THR A 96 13.76 14.80 11.43
C THR A 96 12.44 14.61 10.67
N TYR A 97 11.81 13.43 10.74
CA TYR A 97 10.58 13.14 9.98
C TYR A 97 9.45 14.16 10.24
N PHE A 98 9.29 14.57 11.50
CA PHE A 98 8.41 15.67 11.88
C PHE A 98 9.20 16.99 11.98
N SER A 99 9.83 17.40 10.89
CA SER A 99 10.50 18.71 10.84
C SER A 99 9.46 19.83 11.00
N GLN A 100 9.88 20.99 11.51
CA GLN A 100 9.00 22.16 11.68
C GLN A 100 8.37 22.66 10.37
N ASN A 101 8.89 22.25 9.20
CA ASN A 101 8.40 22.60 7.88
C ASN A 101 7.70 21.45 7.14
N SER A 102 7.42 20.32 7.82
CA SER A 102 6.69 19.22 7.18
C SER A 102 5.26 19.64 6.90
N THR A 103 4.85 19.61 5.63
CA THR A 103 3.44 19.60 5.27
C THR A 103 2.85 18.28 5.79
N SER A 104 1.90 18.32 6.72
CA SER A 104 1.32 17.12 7.34
C SER A 104 0.45 16.28 6.39
N LEU A 105 0.51 16.55 5.08
CA LEU A 105 -0.29 15.93 4.05
C LEU A 105 0.46 14.76 3.43
N VAL A 106 -0.10 13.56 3.58
CA VAL A 106 0.38 12.39 2.85
C VAL A 106 -0.05 12.50 1.38
N ALA A 107 0.85 12.19 0.46
CA ALA A 107 0.54 12.23 -0.96
C ALA A 107 -0.51 11.17 -1.33
N ALA A 108 -1.50 11.55 -2.13
CA ALA A 108 -2.41 10.61 -2.77
C ALA A 108 -1.83 10.14 -4.09
N TYR A 109 -1.69 8.82 -4.28
CA TYR A 109 -1.14 8.24 -5.50
C TYR A 109 -2.24 7.65 -6.36
N GLY A 110 -2.35 8.14 -7.60
CA GLY A 110 -3.26 7.55 -8.59
C GLY A 110 -2.83 6.13 -8.99
N PRO A 111 -3.76 5.26 -9.42
CA PRO A 111 -3.44 3.85 -9.71
C PRO A 111 -2.35 3.68 -10.77
N ALA A 112 -2.33 4.48 -11.84
CA ALA A 112 -1.28 4.45 -12.85
C ALA A 112 0.12 4.75 -12.29
N GLN A 113 0.21 5.64 -11.29
CA GLN A 113 1.48 5.93 -10.62
C GLN A 113 1.92 4.75 -9.74
N VAL A 114 0.99 4.17 -8.97
CA VAL A 114 1.26 2.99 -8.13
C VAL A 114 1.73 1.81 -8.99
N LEU A 115 1.11 1.59 -10.15
CA LEU A 115 1.46 0.53 -11.09
C LEU A 115 2.72 0.83 -11.93
N SER A 116 3.32 2.02 -11.80
CA SER A 116 4.53 2.35 -12.55
C SER A 116 5.78 1.67 -11.97
N THR A 117 6.76 1.40 -12.83
CA THR A 117 8.05 0.77 -12.48
C THR A 117 9.12 1.80 -12.08
N ARG A 118 8.70 3.02 -11.66
CA ARG A 118 9.65 4.06 -11.25
C ARG A 118 10.32 3.67 -9.93
N ASN A 119 11.60 4.03 -9.78
CA ASN A 119 12.34 3.79 -8.55
C ASN A 119 12.14 4.93 -7.53
N GLN A 120 10.90 5.14 -7.11
CA GLN A 120 10.53 6.17 -6.13
C GLN A 120 9.32 5.72 -5.30
N THR A 121 9.07 6.41 -4.18
CA THR A 121 7.84 6.22 -3.40
C THR A 121 6.61 6.56 -4.23
N GLY A 122 5.53 5.82 -4.02
CA GLY A 122 4.34 5.88 -4.87
C GLY A 122 4.42 4.97 -6.11
N SER A 123 5.38 4.05 -6.21
CA SER A 123 5.55 3.17 -7.36
C SER A 123 5.96 1.76 -6.92
N LEU A 124 5.07 0.79 -7.16
CA LEU A 124 5.17 -0.64 -6.85
C LEU A 124 5.02 -1.52 -8.10
N GLY A 125 5.03 -0.96 -9.31
CA GLY A 125 4.83 -1.73 -10.54
C GLY A 125 5.84 -2.85 -10.75
N GLU A 126 7.10 -2.62 -10.34
CA GLU A 126 8.15 -3.65 -10.39
C GLU A 126 7.83 -4.82 -9.45
N TYR A 127 7.37 -4.53 -8.23
CA TYR A 127 6.93 -5.52 -7.25
C TYR A 127 5.72 -6.31 -7.74
N LEU A 128 4.75 -5.65 -8.38
CA LEU A 128 3.51 -6.26 -8.89
C LEU A 128 3.70 -7.04 -10.19
N GLY A 129 4.85 -6.92 -10.87
CA GLY A 129 5.13 -7.70 -12.08
C GLY A 129 4.19 -7.44 -13.26
N GLY A 130 3.46 -6.31 -13.27
CA GLY A 130 2.55 -5.94 -14.36
C GLY A 130 1.24 -6.73 -14.44
N CYS A 131 0.86 -7.44 -13.38
CA CYS A 131 -0.37 -8.26 -13.33
C CYS A 131 -1.68 -7.46 -13.25
N LEU A 132 -1.62 -6.15 -13.00
CA LEU A 132 -2.78 -5.29 -12.78
C LEU A 132 -2.84 -4.17 -13.81
N ALA A 133 -4.06 -3.79 -14.18
CA ALA A 133 -4.35 -2.60 -14.97
C ALA A 133 -4.91 -1.49 -14.08
N SER A 134 -4.62 -0.23 -14.44
CA SER A 134 -5.23 0.92 -13.77
C SER A 134 -6.75 0.90 -14.03
N PRO A 135 -7.60 1.03 -12.99
CA PRO A 135 -9.01 1.28 -13.22
C PRO A 135 -9.20 2.61 -13.94
N THR A 136 -10.26 2.69 -14.74
CA THR A 136 -10.75 3.95 -15.31
C THR A 136 -11.30 4.82 -14.19
N SER A 137 -10.95 6.11 -14.17
CA SER A 137 -11.57 7.05 -13.24
C SER A 137 -13.06 7.16 -13.55
N SER A 138 -13.89 7.27 -12.53
CA SER A 138 -15.31 7.61 -12.68
C SER A 138 -15.49 9.06 -13.15
N CYS A 139 -14.46 9.89 -12.99
CA CYS A 139 -14.43 11.31 -13.30
C CYS A 139 -13.30 11.69 -14.29
N GLY A 140 -13.21 11.01 -15.44
CA GLY A 140 -12.39 11.46 -16.59
C GLY A 140 -10.88 11.19 -16.51
#